data_AF-A0A7V0L332-F1
#
_entry.id   AF-A0A7V0L332-F1
#
_cell.length_a   1.000
_cell.length_b   1.000
_cell.length_c   1.000
_cell.angle_alpha   90.00
_cell.angle_beta   90.00
_cell.angle_gamma   90.00
#
_symmetry.space_group_name_H-M   'P 1'
#
loop_
_entity.id
_entity.type
_entity.pdbx_description
1 polymer ?
#
loop_
_entity_poly.entity_id
_entity_poly.type
_entity_poly.pdbx_seq_one_letter_code
_entity_poly.pdbx_strand_id
1 'polypeptide(L)'
;MATILTIRYSQFDSKSVLEKMAKYKVTSLCAPLSVWKLFLLEDLSKYNLSLKKMVSAGEPLNPEIVNKAKEAVGLELREGYGQTETTGLVATFKGMLRKDGAIGKVAPGFEVKILNSILDEVEPNKDGQIAVSTYPVKPLGLLTGYDDEEKNKEIFKGGWYLTGDTAYMDEDGYIHFIGRVDDVFKSLDYRISPFEVESEIIEHPAVLEVGVIPTVDEKDRIVPKAFIVLKPDFQPSRQMALEIFRFIRDHIAPYKRPRSLEFMEEFPKTISAKIMRKDLRAYDESLKKEDKRGQLEFFEIDFARELNLRRRK
;
A
#
# COMPACT_ATOMS: atom_id res chain seq x y z
N MET A 1 26.92 14.58 14.68
CA MET A 1 26.56 15.24 13.42
C MET A 1 25.92 14.20 12.51
N ALA A 2 24.73 14.45 11.96
CA ALA A 2 24.12 13.57 10.98
C ALA A 2 24.53 14.03 9.58
N THR A 3 25.05 13.12 8.76
CA THR A 3 25.46 13.39 7.39
C THR A 3 24.51 12.68 6.44
N ILE A 4 24.07 13.39 5.40
CA ILE A 4 23.23 12.82 4.33
C ILE A 4 24.14 12.44 3.17
N LEU A 5 24.00 11.21 2.68
CA LEU A 5 24.62 10.78 1.43
C LEU A 5 23.60 10.97 0.30
N THR A 6 23.94 11.80 -0.67
CA THR A 6 23.15 11.97 -1.89
C THR A 6 23.84 11.23 -3.04
N ILE A 7 23.11 10.32 -3.68
CA ILE A 7 23.58 9.60 -4.86
C ILE A 7 22.74 10.07 -6.04
N ARG A 8 23.40 10.63 -7.06
CA ARG A 8 22.74 11.03 -8.31
C ARG A 8 22.82 9.89 -9.32
N TYR A 9 21.69 9.52 -9.89
CA TYR A 9 21.57 8.53 -10.97
C TYR A 9 20.40 8.94 -11.89
N SER A 10 20.43 8.50 -13.15
CA SER A 10 19.33 8.68 -14.12
C SER A 10 18.27 7.59 -14.00
N GLN A 11 18.70 6.37 -13.67
CA GLN A 11 17.85 5.22 -13.36
C GLN A 11 18.39 4.55 -12.09
N PHE A 12 17.51 4.02 -11.25
CA PHE A 12 17.93 3.31 -10.04
C PHE A 12 18.65 2.01 -10.41
N ASP A 13 19.84 1.82 -9.84
CA ASP A 13 20.66 0.60 -9.98
C ASP A 13 21.08 0.13 -8.58
N SER A 14 20.57 -1.04 -8.19
CA SER A 14 20.79 -1.66 -6.87
C SER A 14 22.29 -1.79 -6.56
N LYS A 15 23.06 -2.34 -7.50
CA LYS A 15 24.51 -2.58 -7.35
C LYS A 15 25.27 -1.31 -7.05
N SER A 16 25.12 -0.29 -7.89
CA SER A 16 25.84 0.98 -7.75
C SER A 16 25.44 1.75 -6.49
N VAL A 17 24.20 1.60 -6.01
CA VAL A 17 23.77 2.17 -4.73
C VAL A 17 24.40 1.41 -3.57
N LEU A 18 24.36 0.07 -3.58
CA LEU A 18 24.96 -0.78 -2.54
C LEU A 18 26.49 -0.59 -2.44
N GLU A 19 27.20 -0.48 -3.55
CA GLU A 19 28.64 -0.17 -3.58
C GLU A 19 28.95 1.16 -2.90
N LYS A 20 28.16 2.20 -3.18
CA LYS A 20 28.32 3.51 -2.55
C LYS A 20 27.95 3.47 -1.07
N MET A 21 26.89 2.75 -0.70
CA MET A 21 26.51 2.55 0.70
C MET A 21 27.63 1.89 1.51
N ALA A 22 28.27 0.86 0.95
CA ALA A 22 29.42 0.20 1.56
C ALA A 22 30.64 1.14 1.63
N LYS A 23 30.99 1.79 0.52
CA LYS A 23 32.13 2.73 0.42
C LYS A 23 32.04 3.86 1.45
N TYR A 24 30.86 4.48 1.58
CA TYR A 24 30.64 5.62 2.47
C TYR A 24 30.11 5.22 3.86
N LYS A 25 30.02 3.92 4.15
CA LYS A 25 29.61 3.37 5.45
C LYS A 25 28.28 3.93 5.94
N VAL A 26 27.26 3.88 5.09
CA VAL A 26 25.90 4.32 5.45
C VAL A 26 25.40 3.53 6.66
N THR A 27 24.92 4.23 7.68
CA THR A 27 24.48 3.63 8.96
C THR A 27 22.96 3.61 9.15
N SER A 28 22.22 4.33 8.31
CA SER A 28 20.75 4.37 8.35
C SER A 28 20.22 4.44 6.93
N LEU A 29 19.26 3.59 6.62
CA LEU A 29 18.56 3.59 5.33
C LEU A 29 17.05 3.70 5.58
N CYS A 30 16.42 4.66 4.89
CA CYS A 30 14.98 4.70 4.71
C CYS A 30 14.70 4.52 3.22
N ALA A 31 14.02 3.46 2.85
CA ALA A 31 13.68 3.16 1.46
C ALA A 31 12.31 2.48 1.38
N PRO A 32 11.49 2.77 0.37
CA PRO A 32 10.21 2.08 0.18
C PRO A 32 10.43 0.59 -0.07
N LEU A 33 9.39 -0.23 0.13
CA LEU A 33 9.51 -1.68 0.03
C LEU A 33 9.90 -2.13 -1.39
N SER A 34 9.42 -1.44 -2.42
CA SER A 34 9.84 -1.60 -3.82
C SER A 34 11.36 -1.54 -4.00
N VAL A 35 12.05 -0.61 -3.34
CA VAL A 35 13.51 -0.50 -3.38
C VAL A 35 14.19 -1.64 -2.60
N TRP A 36 13.62 -2.05 -1.46
CA TRP A 36 14.10 -3.23 -0.74
C TRP A 36 14.02 -4.50 -1.57
N LYS A 37 12.94 -4.69 -2.35
CA LYS A 37 12.83 -5.81 -3.30
C LYS A 37 13.99 -5.81 -4.29
N LEU A 38 14.35 -4.65 -4.85
CA LEU A 38 15.47 -4.53 -5.79
C LEU A 38 16.82 -4.84 -5.12
N PHE A 39 17.04 -4.39 -3.88
CA PHE A 39 18.25 -4.76 -3.14
C PHE A 39 18.34 -6.26 -2.87
N LEU A 40 17.21 -6.92 -2.60
CA LEU A 40 17.14 -8.36 -2.32
C LEU A 40 17.29 -9.24 -3.56
N LEU A 41 17.26 -8.68 -4.77
CA LEU A 41 17.69 -9.38 -5.98
C LEU A 41 19.21 -9.49 -6.08
N GLU A 42 19.96 -8.67 -5.32
CA GLU A 42 21.41 -8.74 -5.23
C GLU A 42 21.86 -9.64 -4.08
N ASP A 43 23.06 -10.19 -4.22
CA ASP A 43 23.73 -10.88 -3.12
C ASP A 43 24.34 -9.85 -2.15
N LEU A 44 23.56 -9.48 -1.14
CA LEU A 44 23.95 -8.46 -0.14
C LEU A 44 25.22 -8.84 0.64
N SER A 45 25.57 -10.12 0.73
CA SER A 45 26.78 -10.58 1.45
C SER A 45 28.08 -10.09 0.80
N LYS A 46 28.05 -9.70 -0.48
CA LYS A 46 29.18 -9.13 -1.21
C LYS A 46 29.51 -7.69 -0.80
N TYR A 47 28.62 -7.03 -0.07
CA TYR A 47 28.76 -5.63 0.30
C TYR A 47 29.04 -5.51 1.80
N ASN A 48 30.13 -4.81 2.16
CA ASN A 48 30.44 -4.52 3.56
C ASN A 48 29.56 -3.38 4.09
N LEU A 49 28.28 -3.66 4.32
CA LEU A 49 27.29 -2.68 4.77
C LEU A 49 27.50 -2.35 6.26
N SER A 50 27.42 -1.05 6.59
CA SER A 50 27.57 -0.54 7.97
C SER A 50 26.22 -0.15 8.61
N LEU A 51 25.12 -0.69 8.08
CA LEU A 51 23.77 -0.34 8.51
C LEU A 51 23.57 -0.65 9.99
N LYS A 52 22.87 0.26 10.68
CA LYS A 52 22.43 0.13 12.07
C LYS A 52 20.92 0.35 12.21
N LYS A 53 20.28 0.86 11.16
CA LYS A 53 18.85 1.20 11.12
C LYS A 53 18.32 0.95 9.71
N MET A 54 17.23 0.21 9.62
CA MET A 54 16.45 0.03 8.42
C MET A 54 15.04 0.54 8.68
N VAL A 55 14.54 1.39 7.79
CA VAL A 55 13.19 1.95 7.84
C VAL A 55 12.58 1.82 6.45
N SER A 56 11.28 1.53 6.41
CA SER A 56 10.46 1.64 5.20
C SER A 56 9.27 2.53 5.49
N ALA A 57 8.85 3.29 4.49
CA ALA A 57 7.67 4.13 4.56
C ALA A 57 7.07 4.33 3.16
N GLY A 58 5.77 4.58 3.12
CA GLY A 58 5.05 4.98 1.92
C GLY A 58 4.45 3.84 1.09
N GLU A 59 4.73 2.59 1.44
CA GLU A 59 4.16 1.37 0.85
C GLU A 59 3.88 0.35 1.97
N PRO A 60 2.81 -0.47 1.86
CA PRO A 60 2.55 -1.53 2.84
C PRO A 60 3.71 -2.50 2.95
N LEU A 61 4.05 -2.90 4.18
CA LEU A 61 5.08 -3.90 4.42
C LEU A 61 4.56 -5.33 4.23
N ASN A 62 4.96 -5.97 3.11
CA ASN A 62 4.79 -7.41 2.94
C ASN A 62 5.75 -8.16 3.92
N PRO A 63 5.23 -9.05 4.79
CA PRO A 63 6.04 -9.76 5.80
C PRO A 63 7.18 -10.60 5.22
N GLU A 64 7.00 -11.20 4.04
CA GLU A 64 8.03 -12.00 3.38
C GLU A 64 9.26 -11.15 3.04
N ILE A 65 9.04 -9.96 2.45
CA ILE A 65 10.13 -9.05 2.08
C ILE A 65 10.81 -8.49 3.33
N VAL A 66 10.03 -8.19 4.38
CA VAL A 66 10.56 -7.75 5.68
C VAL A 66 11.48 -8.81 6.27
N ASN A 67 11.05 -10.08 6.27
CA ASN A 67 11.84 -11.19 6.79
C ASN A 67 13.10 -11.43 5.96
N LYS A 68 13.01 -11.40 4.63
CA LYS A 68 14.19 -11.51 3.74
C LYS A 68 15.19 -10.37 3.97
N ALA A 69 14.73 -9.13 4.12
CA ALA A 69 15.60 -7.99 4.45
C ALA A 69 16.27 -8.15 5.82
N LYS A 70 15.53 -8.65 6.81
CA LYS A 70 16.05 -8.95 8.14
C LYS A 70 17.10 -10.06 8.11
N GLU A 71 16.87 -11.14 7.39
CA GLU A 71 17.83 -12.24 7.25
C GLU A 71 19.11 -11.79 6.53
N ALA A 72 18.96 -11.01 5.46
CA ALA A 72 20.09 -10.58 4.64
C ALA A 72 20.98 -9.52 5.34
N VAL A 73 20.42 -8.66 6.18
CA VAL A 73 21.17 -7.56 6.85
C VAL A 73 21.38 -7.80 8.36
N GLY A 74 20.57 -8.66 8.98
CA GLY A 74 20.60 -8.93 10.42
C GLY A 74 19.90 -7.86 11.28
N LEU A 75 19.06 -7.01 10.69
CA LEU A 75 18.37 -5.91 11.39
C LEU A 75 16.86 -5.96 11.16
N GLU A 76 16.07 -5.47 12.11
CA GLU A 76 14.62 -5.28 11.90
C GLU A 76 14.35 -4.15 10.90
N LEU A 77 13.54 -4.43 9.87
CA LEU A 77 12.96 -3.41 9.00
C LEU A 77 11.72 -2.83 9.67
N ARG A 78 11.78 -1.55 10.05
CA ARG A 78 10.72 -0.88 10.81
C ARG A 78 9.88 -0.01 9.88
N GLU A 79 8.56 -0.06 10.04
CA GLU A 79 7.64 0.78 9.27
C GLU A 79 7.52 2.18 9.85
N GLY A 80 7.29 3.15 8.97
CA GLY A 80 6.85 4.49 9.29
C GLY A 80 5.74 4.94 8.35
N TYR A 81 4.82 5.72 8.88
CA TYR A 81 3.70 6.32 8.17
C TYR A 81 3.68 7.83 8.42
N GLY A 82 3.33 8.55 7.37
CA GLY A 82 3.28 9.99 7.31
C GLY A 82 2.75 10.43 5.94
N GLN A 83 2.52 11.72 5.81
CA GLN A 83 2.03 12.37 4.60
C GLN A 83 2.88 13.60 4.30
N THR A 84 2.72 14.21 3.13
CA THR A 84 3.40 15.47 2.80
C THR A 84 3.01 16.58 3.77
N GLU A 85 1.75 16.55 4.20
CA GLU A 85 1.11 17.44 5.15
C GLU A 85 1.62 17.26 6.59
N THR A 86 2.24 16.13 6.87
CA THR A 86 2.73 15.78 8.19
C THR A 86 4.23 15.51 8.16
N THR A 87 4.75 14.84 9.18
CA THR A 87 6.09 14.27 9.18
C THR A 87 5.97 12.76 9.41
N GLY A 88 6.92 12.11 10.10
CA GLY A 88 6.70 10.76 10.60
C GLY A 88 5.66 10.78 11.72
N LEU A 89 4.41 10.46 11.40
CA LEU A 89 3.28 10.54 12.33
C LEU A 89 3.12 9.28 13.17
N VAL A 90 3.36 8.11 12.57
CA VAL A 90 3.26 6.80 13.21
C VAL A 90 4.47 5.99 12.78
N ALA A 91 5.10 5.26 13.69
CA ALA A 91 6.19 4.37 13.32
C ALA A 91 6.41 3.24 14.33
N THR A 92 7.13 2.22 13.88
CA THR A 92 7.76 1.26 14.78
C THR A 92 9.10 1.85 15.25
N PHE A 93 9.12 2.47 16.42
CA PHE A 93 10.33 3.10 16.98
C PHE A 93 11.35 2.06 17.47
N LYS A 94 12.60 2.50 17.64
CA LYS A 94 13.67 1.63 18.13
C LYS A 94 13.29 1.06 19.50
N GLY A 95 13.39 -0.26 19.65
CA GLY A 95 13.07 -0.95 20.91
C GLY A 95 11.60 -1.36 21.06
N MET A 96 10.73 -0.98 20.11
CA MET A 96 9.37 -1.49 20.06
C MET A 96 9.32 -2.88 19.41
N LEU A 97 8.39 -3.70 19.87
CA LEU A 97 8.02 -4.93 19.18
C LEU A 97 7.32 -4.58 17.87
N ARG A 98 7.71 -5.21 16.76
CA ARG A 98 7.00 -5.12 15.49
C ARG A 98 5.77 -6.03 15.54
N LYS A 99 4.61 -5.55 15.09
CA LYS A 99 3.44 -6.38 14.82
C LYS A 99 3.23 -6.43 13.32
N ASP A 100 3.01 -7.63 12.78
CA ASP A 100 2.67 -7.77 11.36
C ASP A 100 1.36 -7.01 11.06
N GLY A 101 1.33 -6.27 9.94
CA GLY A 101 0.19 -5.43 9.56
C GLY A 101 0.09 -4.06 10.26
N ALA A 102 0.83 -3.86 11.36
CA ALA A 102 0.82 -2.58 12.07
C ALA A 102 1.90 -1.62 11.54
N ILE A 103 1.49 -0.39 11.23
CA ILE A 103 2.41 0.70 10.87
C ILE A 103 3.16 1.27 12.09
N GLY A 104 2.71 0.94 13.30
CA GLY A 104 3.40 1.22 14.57
C GLY A 104 2.57 2.05 15.53
N LYS A 105 3.23 2.91 16.33
CA LYS A 105 2.59 3.79 17.31
C LYS A 105 2.81 5.26 16.97
N VAL A 106 1.95 6.11 17.52
CA VAL A 106 1.98 7.57 17.34
C VAL A 106 3.35 8.13 17.75
N ALA A 107 3.89 9.02 16.91
CA ALA A 107 5.14 9.70 17.18
C ALA A 107 5.02 10.70 18.33
N PRO A 108 6.07 10.86 19.17
CA PRO A 108 6.08 11.87 20.21
C PRO A 108 5.80 13.28 19.64
N GLY A 109 4.95 14.04 20.33
CA GLY A 109 4.56 15.39 19.92
C GLY A 109 3.28 15.46 19.08
N PHE A 110 2.71 14.32 18.69
CA PHE A 110 1.39 14.24 18.08
C PHE A 110 0.40 13.58 19.02
N GLU A 111 -0.84 14.05 19.00
CA GLU A 111 -2.00 13.34 19.52
C GLU A 111 -2.82 12.87 18.33
N VAL A 112 -3.03 11.56 18.23
CA VAL A 112 -3.72 10.93 17.12
C VAL A 112 -4.84 10.05 17.65
N LYS A 113 -6.01 10.14 17.01
CA LYS A 113 -7.16 9.27 17.27
C LYS A 113 -7.65 8.63 15.98
N ILE A 114 -8.41 7.56 16.12
CA ILE A 114 -9.18 6.97 15.03
C ILE A 114 -10.62 7.44 15.18
N LEU A 115 -11.11 8.23 14.22
CA LEU A 115 -12.42 8.89 14.29
C LEU A 115 -13.41 8.32 13.28
N ASN A 116 -14.69 8.26 13.65
CA ASN A 116 -15.77 7.95 12.72
C ASN A 116 -16.17 9.17 11.86
N SER A 117 -17.21 9.04 11.04
CA SER A 117 -17.68 10.09 10.13
C SER A 117 -18.29 11.32 10.83
N ILE A 118 -18.67 11.21 12.11
CA ILE A 118 -19.18 12.31 12.92
C ILE A 118 -18.13 12.88 13.88
N LEU A 119 -16.86 12.45 13.74
CA LEU A 119 -15.68 12.89 14.51
C LEU A 119 -15.61 12.39 15.96
N ASP A 120 -16.33 11.33 16.29
CA ASP A 120 -16.16 10.64 17.57
C ASP A 120 -15.06 9.57 17.45
N GLU A 121 -14.31 9.39 18.54
CA GLU A 121 -13.33 8.31 18.67
C GLU A 121 -14.04 6.95 18.63
N VAL A 122 -13.48 6.03 17.86
CA VAL A 122 -13.99 4.66 17.79
C VAL A 122 -13.31 3.78 18.83
N GLU A 123 -14.01 2.72 19.26
CA GLU A 123 -13.45 1.69 20.12
C GLU A 123 -12.24 0.99 19.47
N PRO A 124 -11.34 0.38 20.26
CA PRO A 124 -10.24 -0.42 19.72
C PRO A 124 -10.71 -1.46 18.70
N ASN A 125 -9.88 -1.73 17.70
CA ASN A 125 -10.15 -2.64 16.58
C ASN A 125 -11.38 -2.27 15.74
N LYS A 126 -11.85 -1.01 15.80
CA LYS A 126 -12.85 -0.47 14.88
C LYS A 126 -12.21 0.47 13.87
N ASP A 127 -12.71 0.37 12.65
CA ASP A 127 -12.27 1.22 11.55
C ASP A 127 -12.73 2.66 11.76
N GLY A 128 -11.82 3.58 11.51
CA GLY A 128 -12.11 5.00 11.37
C GLY A 128 -10.99 5.66 10.58
N GLN A 129 -10.98 6.98 10.58
CA GLN A 129 -9.98 7.79 9.92
C GLN A 129 -8.93 8.24 10.93
N ILE A 130 -7.65 8.17 10.55
CA ILE A 130 -6.56 8.74 11.33
C ILE A 130 -6.75 10.26 11.41
N ALA A 131 -6.80 10.80 12.62
CA ALA A 131 -7.00 12.22 12.86
C ALA A 131 -5.94 12.75 13.83
N VAL A 132 -5.32 13.87 13.50
CA VAL A 132 -4.31 14.55 14.33
C VAL A 132 -4.98 15.69 15.08
N SER A 133 -4.85 15.75 16.39
CA SER A 133 -5.40 16.85 17.18
C SER A 133 -4.72 18.16 16.76
N THR A 134 -5.52 19.20 16.57
CA THR A 134 -5.09 20.56 16.29
C THR A 134 -5.54 21.56 17.36
N TYR A 135 -6.22 21.08 18.40
CA TYR A 135 -6.76 21.87 19.50
C TYR A 135 -6.33 21.29 20.87
N PRO A 136 -5.99 22.12 21.87
CA PRO A 136 -5.93 23.58 21.83
C PRO A 136 -4.72 24.14 21.07
N VAL A 137 -3.73 23.29 20.80
CA VAL A 137 -2.48 23.68 20.14
C VAL A 137 -2.25 22.79 18.94
N LYS A 138 -2.00 23.40 17.78
CA LYS A 138 -1.60 22.69 16.58
C LYS A 138 -0.17 22.16 16.72
N PRO A 139 0.09 20.86 16.47
CA PRO A 139 1.41 20.28 16.68
C PRO A 139 2.42 20.79 15.66
N LEU A 140 3.69 20.85 16.09
CA LEU A 140 4.81 21.12 15.19
C LEU A 140 4.97 19.98 14.19
N GLY A 141 5.22 20.31 12.92
CA GLY A 141 5.37 19.34 11.84
C GLY A 141 4.07 18.98 11.11
N LEU A 142 2.93 19.57 11.51
CA LEU A 142 1.71 19.57 10.69
C LEU A 142 1.67 20.84 9.83
N LEU A 143 1.31 20.71 8.55
CA LEU A 143 1.19 21.83 7.62
C LEU A 143 0.30 22.95 8.18
N THR A 144 0.55 24.19 7.78
CA THR A 144 -0.33 25.31 8.15
C THR A 144 -1.69 25.19 7.47
N GLY A 145 -1.71 24.87 6.17
CA GLY A 145 -2.88 24.68 5.33
C GLY A 145 -2.48 24.69 3.87
N TYR A 146 -3.43 24.38 3.00
CA TYR A 146 -3.31 24.49 1.54
C TYR A 146 -3.63 25.92 1.06
N ASP A 147 -3.22 26.24 -0.17
CA ASP A 147 -3.70 27.42 -0.91
C ASP A 147 -5.08 27.13 -1.56
N ASP A 148 -5.97 26.53 -0.76
CA ASP A 148 -7.34 26.16 -1.12
C ASP A 148 -8.18 26.17 0.16
N GLU A 149 -9.00 27.20 0.33
CA GLU A 149 -9.81 27.38 1.54
C GLU A 149 -10.87 26.29 1.74
N GLU A 150 -11.49 25.83 0.65
CA GLU A 150 -12.50 24.77 0.74
C GLU A 150 -11.83 23.46 1.16
N LYS A 151 -10.66 23.15 0.59
CA LYS A 151 -9.91 21.97 1.01
C LYS A 151 -9.49 22.04 2.47
N ASN A 152 -9.06 23.21 2.94
CA ASN A 152 -8.73 23.40 4.35
C ASN A 152 -9.93 23.16 5.28
N LYS A 153 -11.13 23.61 4.91
CA LYS A 153 -12.36 23.36 5.70
C LYS A 153 -12.73 21.87 5.76
N GLU A 154 -12.45 21.12 4.71
CA GLU A 154 -12.68 19.68 4.67
C GLU A 154 -11.75 18.91 5.61
N ILE A 155 -10.45 19.23 5.58
CA ILE A 155 -9.42 18.47 6.30
C ILE A 155 -9.18 18.98 7.72
N PHE A 156 -9.41 20.27 8.00
CA PHE A 156 -9.34 20.83 9.36
C PHE A 156 -10.75 21.03 9.91
N LYS A 157 -11.23 20.07 10.71
CA LYS A 157 -12.61 20.06 11.19
C LYS A 157 -12.68 19.61 12.65
N GLY A 158 -13.47 20.32 13.45
CA GLY A 158 -13.76 19.94 14.84
C GLY A 158 -12.53 19.85 15.75
N GLY A 159 -11.48 20.64 15.49
CA GLY A 159 -10.22 20.54 16.23
C GLY A 159 -9.30 19.43 15.77
N TRP A 160 -9.57 18.80 14.62
CA TRP A 160 -8.77 17.72 14.04
C TRP A 160 -8.27 18.07 12.65
N TYR A 161 -7.10 17.57 12.30
CA TYR A 161 -6.66 17.37 10.92
C TYR A 161 -6.96 15.93 10.52
N LEU A 162 -7.78 15.76 9.48
CA LEU A 162 -8.20 14.48 8.93
C LEU A 162 -7.24 14.08 7.81
N THR A 163 -6.56 12.94 7.96
CA THR A 163 -5.52 12.51 7.00
C THR A 163 -6.10 12.02 5.67
N GLY A 164 -7.38 11.64 5.62
CA GLY A 164 -7.94 10.89 4.49
C GLY A 164 -7.52 9.41 4.49
N ASP A 165 -6.92 8.90 5.57
CA ASP A 165 -6.48 7.51 5.69
C ASP A 165 -7.33 6.75 6.71
N THR A 166 -7.87 5.61 6.29
CA THR A 166 -8.63 4.67 7.12
C THR A 166 -7.67 3.72 7.84
N ALA A 167 -7.88 3.52 9.13
CA ALA A 167 -7.13 2.61 9.97
C ALA A 167 -7.97 2.16 11.16
N TYR A 168 -7.45 1.20 11.94
CA TYR A 168 -7.90 0.93 13.29
C TYR A 168 -6.72 0.98 14.25
N MET A 169 -6.99 1.22 15.54
CA MET A 169 -6.01 1.13 16.60
C MET A 169 -6.34 -0.08 17.46
N ASP A 170 -5.36 -0.95 17.70
CA ASP A 170 -5.54 -2.10 18.58
C ASP A 170 -5.43 -1.71 20.07
N GLU A 171 -5.73 -2.66 20.96
CA GLU A 171 -5.73 -2.44 22.42
C GLU A 171 -4.35 -2.05 22.97
N ASP A 172 -3.26 -2.38 22.26
CA ASP A 172 -1.91 -2.01 22.64
C ASP A 172 -1.50 -0.64 22.06
N GLY A 173 -2.40 0.04 21.35
CA GLY A 173 -2.16 1.35 20.72
C GLY A 173 -1.39 1.28 19.41
N TYR A 174 -1.25 0.10 18.79
CA TYR A 174 -0.69 -0.01 17.43
C TYR A 174 -1.77 0.34 16.41
N ILE A 175 -1.38 1.15 15.43
CA ILE A 175 -2.24 1.53 14.32
C ILE A 175 -2.00 0.57 13.16
N HIS A 176 -3.08 0.08 12.57
CA HIS A 176 -3.11 -0.79 11.41
C HIS A 176 -3.76 -0.03 10.26
N PHE A 177 -2.97 0.26 9.23
CA PHE A 177 -3.43 1.00 8.07
C PHE A 177 -4.32 0.12 7.20
N ILE A 178 -5.51 0.60 6.86
CA ILE A 178 -6.43 -0.10 5.97
C ILE A 178 -6.24 0.43 4.55
N GLY A 179 -6.37 1.74 4.35
CA GLY A 179 -6.36 2.32 3.01
C GLY A 179 -6.82 3.75 3.00
N ARG A 180 -6.76 4.38 1.83
CA ARG A 180 -7.27 5.73 1.61
C ARG A 180 -8.80 5.73 1.71
N VAL A 181 -9.38 6.73 2.38
CA VAL A 181 -10.85 6.87 2.52
C VAL A 181 -11.53 6.91 1.15
N ASP A 182 -10.88 7.51 0.15
CA ASP A 182 -11.32 7.60 -1.24
C ASP A 182 -11.11 6.32 -2.07
N ASP A 183 -10.30 5.38 -1.58
CA ASP A 183 -10.03 4.10 -2.23
C ASP A 183 -10.77 2.92 -1.58
N VAL A 184 -11.07 2.98 -0.27
CA VAL A 184 -11.85 1.95 0.43
C VAL A 184 -13.29 1.98 -0.05
N PHE A 185 -13.80 0.84 -0.49
CA PHE A 185 -15.15 0.73 -1.04
C PHE A 185 -15.97 -0.36 -0.36
N LYS A 186 -17.30 -0.25 -0.47
CA LYS A 186 -18.23 -1.23 0.07
C LYS A 186 -18.66 -2.20 -1.03
N SER A 187 -18.44 -3.49 -0.83
CA SER A 187 -18.94 -4.57 -1.69
C SER A 187 -19.73 -5.58 -0.86
N LEU A 188 -21.01 -5.78 -1.18
CA LEU A 188 -21.89 -6.76 -0.52
C LEU A 188 -21.85 -6.69 1.03
N ASP A 189 -21.95 -5.47 1.57
CA ASP A 189 -21.87 -5.17 3.01
C ASP A 189 -20.49 -5.24 3.68
N TYR A 190 -19.45 -5.58 2.94
CA TYR A 190 -18.07 -5.56 3.42
C TYR A 190 -17.35 -4.30 2.97
N ARG A 191 -16.58 -3.69 3.87
CA ARG A 191 -15.56 -2.68 3.48
C ARG A 191 -14.34 -3.43 3.00
N ILE A 192 -13.90 -3.12 1.79
CA ILE A 192 -12.74 -3.72 1.16
C ILE A 192 -11.70 -2.62 0.97
N SER A 193 -10.50 -2.88 1.48
CA SER A 193 -9.33 -2.12 1.10
C SER A 193 -8.73 -2.72 -0.17
N PRO A 194 -8.50 -1.92 -1.23
CA PRO A 194 -7.66 -2.34 -2.34
C PRO A 194 -6.30 -2.89 -1.91
N PHE A 195 -5.66 -2.24 -0.92
CA PHE A 195 -4.32 -2.61 -0.46
C PHE A 195 -4.26 -4.01 0.13
N GLU A 196 -5.28 -4.42 0.88
CA GLU A 196 -5.34 -5.77 1.45
C GLU A 196 -5.37 -6.81 0.33
N VAL A 197 -6.24 -6.62 -0.66
CA VAL A 197 -6.37 -7.52 -1.81
C VAL A 197 -5.09 -7.54 -2.65
N GLU A 198 -4.47 -6.39 -2.86
CA GLU A 198 -3.17 -6.26 -3.54
C GLU A 198 -2.07 -7.02 -2.80
N SER A 199 -2.02 -6.91 -1.47
CA SER A 199 -0.99 -7.55 -0.64
C SER A 199 -1.06 -9.08 -0.67
N GLU A 200 -2.23 -9.65 -0.93
CA GLU A 200 -2.40 -11.09 -1.15
C GLU A 200 -2.05 -11.47 -2.60
N ILE A 201 -2.55 -10.74 -3.61
CA ILE A 201 -2.29 -11.07 -5.03
C ILE A 201 -0.81 -10.98 -5.40
N ILE A 202 -0.09 -10.02 -4.84
CA ILE A 202 1.34 -9.79 -5.12
C ILE A 202 2.23 -10.98 -4.74
N GLU A 203 1.74 -11.88 -3.89
CA GLU A 203 2.46 -13.10 -3.50
C GLU A 203 2.46 -14.19 -4.60
N HIS A 204 1.61 -14.05 -5.62
CA HIS A 204 1.63 -14.97 -6.74
C HIS A 204 2.97 -14.87 -7.50
N PRO A 205 3.66 -15.98 -7.81
CA PRO A 205 5.02 -15.97 -8.38
C PRO A 205 5.17 -15.17 -9.68
N ALA A 206 4.12 -15.08 -10.49
CA ALA A 206 4.13 -14.35 -11.75
C ALA A 206 3.88 -12.83 -11.63
N VAL A 207 3.37 -12.34 -10.49
CA VAL A 207 2.92 -10.95 -10.33
C VAL A 207 4.09 -10.07 -9.91
N LEU A 208 4.35 -9.00 -10.68
CA LEU A 208 5.36 -7.97 -10.36
C LEU A 208 4.74 -6.81 -9.59
N GLU A 209 3.60 -6.31 -10.07
CA GLU A 209 2.81 -5.25 -9.44
C GLU A 209 1.32 -5.55 -9.61
N VAL A 210 0.52 -5.09 -8.65
CA VAL A 210 -0.94 -5.19 -8.70
C VAL A 210 -1.57 -3.87 -8.24
N GLY A 211 -2.62 -3.45 -8.93
CA GLY A 211 -3.44 -2.30 -8.56
C GLY A 211 -4.91 -2.71 -8.54
N VAL A 212 -5.58 -2.57 -7.40
CA VAL A 212 -7.01 -2.91 -7.26
C VAL A 212 -7.84 -1.64 -7.23
N ILE A 213 -8.97 -1.66 -7.94
CA ILE A 213 -9.96 -0.58 -7.91
C ILE A 213 -11.36 -1.14 -7.63
N PRO A 214 -12.27 -0.34 -7.06
CA PRO A 214 -13.69 -0.60 -7.19
C PRO A 214 -14.12 -0.44 -8.65
N THR A 215 -14.97 -1.34 -9.11
CA THR A 215 -15.68 -1.20 -10.37
C THR A 215 -17.10 -1.75 -10.28
N VAL A 216 -17.97 -1.40 -11.23
CA VAL A 216 -19.37 -1.84 -11.26
C VAL A 216 -19.52 -3.06 -12.17
N ASP A 217 -20.07 -4.16 -11.66
CA ASP A 217 -20.37 -5.35 -12.47
C ASP A 217 -21.68 -5.23 -13.27
N GLU A 218 -21.99 -6.25 -14.08
CA GLU A 218 -23.21 -6.31 -14.92
C GLU A 218 -24.53 -6.23 -14.12
N LYS A 219 -24.47 -6.34 -12.79
CA LYS A 219 -25.65 -6.27 -11.89
C LYS A 219 -25.64 -4.99 -11.04
N ASP A 220 -24.90 -3.97 -11.48
CA ASP A 220 -24.72 -2.69 -10.79
C ASP A 220 -24.13 -2.82 -9.39
N ARG A 221 -23.35 -3.88 -9.12
CA ARG A 221 -22.70 -4.08 -7.83
C ARG A 221 -21.27 -3.58 -7.88
N ILE A 222 -20.85 -2.86 -6.85
CA ILE A 222 -19.45 -2.50 -6.66
C ILE A 222 -18.68 -3.75 -6.28
N VAL A 223 -17.70 -4.12 -7.10
CA VAL A 223 -16.83 -5.28 -6.94
C VAL A 223 -15.36 -4.90 -7.21
N PRO A 224 -14.38 -5.61 -6.65
CA PRO A 224 -12.97 -5.35 -6.96
C PRO A 224 -12.61 -5.78 -8.39
N LYS A 225 -11.81 -4.98 -9.09
CA LYS A 225 -11.05 -5.34 -10.30
C LYS A 225 -9.56 -5.22 -10.02
N ALA A 226 -8.76 -6.18 -10.49
CA ALA A 226 -7.31 -6.18 -10.31
C ALA A 226 -6.58 -5.93 -11.63
N PHE A 227 -5.79 -4.87 -11.72
CA PHE A 227 -4.80 -4.68 -12.77
C PHE A 227 -3.49 -5.35 -12.35
N ILE A 228 -2.80 -6.01 -13.28
CA ILE A 228 -1.62 -6.82 -12.99
C ILE A 228 -0.52 -6.53 -14.01
N VAL A 229 0.68 -6.22 -13.51
CA VAL A 229 1.92 -6.28 -14.30
C VAL A 229 2.63 -7.57 -13.95
N LEU A 230 3.01 -8.34 -14.97
CA LEU A 230 3.72 -9.61 -14.79
C LEU A 230 5.23 -9.39 -14.66
N LYS A 231 5.93 -10.34 -14.02
CA LYS A 231 7.39 -10.38 -14.02
C LYS A 231 7.90 -10.69 -15.45
N PRO A 232 9.13 -10.27 -15.83
CA PRO A 232 9.64 -10.40 -17.20
C PRO A 232 9.60 -11.81 -17.81
N ASP A 233 9.69 -12.85 -16.97
CA ASP A 233 9.69 -14.26 -17.41
C ASP A 233 8.29 -14.82 -17.70
N PHE A 234 7.23 -14.02 -17.48
CA PHE A 234 5.84 -14.43 -17.65
C PHE A 234 5.17 -13.58 -18.72
N GLN A 235 4.18 -14.18 -19.41
CA GLN A 235 3.44 -13.53 -20.49
C GLN A 235 1.94 -13.53 -20.20
N PRO A 236 1.22 -12.45 -20.52
CA PRO A 236 -0.21 -12.37 -20.31
C PRO A 236 -0.93 -13.38 -21.19
N SER A 237 -1.79 -14.19 -20.59
CA SER A 237 -2.57 -15.20 -21.31
C SER A 237 -3.80 -15.62 -20.51
N ARG A 238 -4.76 -16.25 -21.18
CA ARG A 238 -5.93 -16.86 -20.51
C ARG A 238 -5.51 -17.89 -19.45
N GLN A 239 -4.44 -18.65 -19.71
CA GLN A 239 -3.92 -19.64 -18.79
C GLN A 239 -3.32 -18.98 -17.53
N MET A 240 -2.52 -17.92 -17.71
CA MET A 240 -1.97 -17.13 -16.61
C MET A 240 -3.08 -16.48 -15.77
N ALA A 241 -4.12 -15.94 -16.39
CA ALA A 241 -5.29 -15.41 -15.68
C ALA A 241 -5.98 -16.48 -14.83
N LEU A 242 -6.16 -17.69 -15.37
CA LEU A 242 -6.74 -18.82 -14.62
C LEU A 242 -5.89 -19.20 -13.40
N GLU A 243 -4.56 -19.24 -13.55
CA GLU A 243 -3.63 -19.53 -12.45
C GLU A 243 -3.73 -18.50 -11.32
N ILE A 244 -3.75 -17.21 -11.69
CA ILE A 244 -3.92 -16.12 -10.72
C ILE A 244 -5.30 -16.19 -10.06
N PHE A 245 -6.38 -16.48 -10.79
CA PHE A 245 -7.70 -16.66 -10.19
C PHE A 245 -7.75 -17.84 -9.21
N ARG A 246 -7.07 -18.95 -9.51
CA ARG A 246 -6.96 -20.08 -8.57
C ARG A 246 -6.24 -19.66 -7.29
N PHE A 247 -5.10 -19.00 -7.44
CA PHE A 247 -4.35 -18.46 -6.32
C PHE A 247 -5.19 -17.52 -5.45
N ILE A 248 -5.88 -16.56 -6.07
CA ILE A 248 -6.81 -15.64 -5.38
C ILE A 248 -7.88 -16.42 -4.60
N ARG A 249 -8.42 -17.50 -5.17
CA ARG A 249 -9.48 -18.27 -4.51
C ARG A 249 -8.98 -19.07 -3.30
N ASP A 250 -7.72 -19.44 -3.29
CA ASP A 250 -7.10 -20.20 -2.21
C ASP A 250 -6.63 -19.28 -1.06
N HIS A 251 -6.27 -18.03 -1.34
CA HIS A 251 -5.68 -17.11 -0.36
C HIS A 251 -6.66 -16.03 0.12
N ILE A 252 -7.57 -15.57 -0.74
CA ILE A 252 -8.43 -14.40 -0.47
C ILE A 252 -9.84 -14.85 -0.10
N ALA A 253 -10.43 -14.23 0.94
CA ALA A 253 -11.81 -14.51 1.34
C ALA A 253 -12.83 -14.20 0.19
N PRO A 254 -13.87 -15.04 -0.04
CA PRO A 254 -14.76 -14.93 -1.20
C PRO A 254 -15.37 -13.56 -1.51
N TYR A 255 -15.61 -12.74 -0.48
CA TYR A 255 -16.20 -11.41 -0.61
C TYR A 255 -15.18 -10.32 -1.02
N LYS A 256 -13.88 -10.54 -0.79
CA LYS A 256 -12.78 -9.61 -1.17
C LYS A 256 -12.21 -9.85 -2.57
N ARG A 257 -12.54 -11.00 -3.18
CA ARG A 257 -11.94 -11.44 -4.45
C ARG A 257 -12.28 -10.50 -5.60
N PRO A 258 -11.28 -10.11 -6.42
CA PRO A 258 -11.55 -9.49 -7.70
C PRO A 258 -12.43 -10.36 -8.58
N ARG A 259 -13.38 -9.71 -9.28
CA ARG A 259 -14.28 -10.39 -10.24
C ARG A 259 -13.76 -10.33 -11.67
N SER A 260 -12.87 -9.40 -11.95
CA SER A 260 -12.06 -9.38 -13.17
C SER A 260 -10.62 -9.02 -12.83
N LEU A 261 -9.73 -9.44 -13.72
CA LEU A 261 -8.35 -8.99 -13.75
C LEU A 261 -7.95 -8.56 -15.15
N GLU A 262 -7.03 -7.61 -15.26
CA GLU A 262 -6.53 -7.12 -16.54
C GLU A 262 -5.00 -7.00 -16.50
N PHE A 263 -4.33 -7.54 -17.53
CA PHE A 263 -2.88 -7.39 -17.65
C PHE A 263 -2.50 -6.06 -18.29
N MET A 264 -1.54 -5.37 -17.69
CA MET A 264 -0.96 -4.12 -18.20
C MET A 264 0.55 -4.27 -18.37
N GLU A 265 1.12 -3.53 -19.32
CA GLU A 265 2.58 -3.45 -19.47
C GLU A 265 3.22 -2.67 -18.32
N GLU A 266 2.60 -1.56 -17.91
CA GLU A 266 3.00 -0.74 -16.77
C GLU A 266 1.81 0.00 -16.16
N PHE A 267 1.97 0.50 -14.93
CA PHE A 267 0.96 1.31 -14.26
C PHE A 267 1.25 2.82 -14.36
N PRO A 268 0.21 3.67 -14.37
CA PRO A 268 0.37 5.09 -14.14
C PRO A 268 0.92 5.30 -12.73
N LYS A 269 2.08 5.96 -12.64
CA LYS A 269 2.79 6.19 -11.38
C LYS A 269 3.11 7.66 -11.20
N THR A 270 3.14 8.08 -9.93
CA THR A 270 3.71 9.37 -9.54
C THR A 270 5.23 9.39 -9.74
N ILE A 271 5.84 10.57 -9.64
CA ILE A 271 7.31 10.74 -9.66
C ILE A 271 8.00 9.91 -8.56
N SER A 272 7.31 9.61 -7.45
CA SER A 272 7.78 8.75 -6.37
C SER A 272 7.44 7.26 -6.55
N ALA A 273 7.09 6.84 -7.77
CA ALA A 273 6.75 5.48 -8.17
C ALA A 273 5.46 4.89 -7.54
N LYS A 274 4.66 5.68 -6.83
CA LYS A 274 3.35 5.23 -6.30
C LYS A 274 2.33 5.07 -7.43
N ILE A 275 1.61 3.94 -7.43
CA ILE A 275 0.49 3.65 -8.36
C ILE A 275 -0.61 4.69 -8.21
N MET A 276 -1.08 5.25 -9.32
CA MET A 276 -2.17 6.23 -9.37
C MET A 276 -3.51 5.54 -9.63
N ARG A 277 -4.17 5.02 -8.57
CA ARG A 277 -5.45 4.31 -8.70
C ARG A 277 -6.57 5.13 -9.34
N LYS A 278 -6.57 6.45 -9.16
CA LYS A 278 -7.53 7.35 -9.82
C LYS A 278 -7.45 7.22 -11.34
N ASP A 279 -6.24 7.03 -11.88
CA ASP A 279 -6.02 6.95 -13.32
C ASP A 279 -6.40 5.56 -13.84
N LEU A 280 -6.12 4.50 -13.07
CA LEU A 280 -6.65 3.15 -13.35
C LEU A 280 -8.18 3.13 -13.35
N ARG A 281 -8.81 3.84 -12.41
CA ARG A 281 -10.27 3.98 -12.32
C ARG A 281 -10.83 4.76 -13.51
N ALA A 282 -10.22 5.90 -13.85
CA ALA A 282 -10.61 6.69 -15.01
C ALA A 282 -10.47 5.89 -16.33
N TYR A 283 -9.41 5.09 -16.46
CA TYR A 283 -9.21 4.16 -17.56
C TYR A 283 -10.36 3.14 -17.65
N ASP A 284 -10.65 2.44 -16.56
CA ASP A 284 -11.76 1.47 -16.52
C ASP A 284 -13.11 2.11 -16.84
N GLU A 285 -13.40 3.27 -16.27
CA GLU A 285 -14.62 4.03 -16.54
C GLU A 285 -14.73 4.45 -18.01
N SER A 286 -13.62 4.81 -18.66
CA SER A 286 -13.60 5.18 -20.08
C SER A 286 -13.97 4.02 -20.98
N LEU A 287 -13.45 2.82 -20.71
CA LEU A 287 -13.80 1.60 -21.45
C LEU A 287 -15.27 1.26 -21.28
N LYS A 288 -15.79 1.36 -20.05
CA LYS A 288 -17.20 1.06 -19.76
C LYS A 288 -18.19 2.02 -20.41
N LYS A 289 -17.84 3.31 -20.51
CA LYS A 289 -18.66 4.30 -21.24
C LYS A 289 -18.80 3.95 -22.72
N GLU A 290 -17.82 3.26 -23.28
CA GLU A 290 -17.83 2.78 -24.66
C GLU A 290 -18.33 1.33 -24.81
N ASP A 291 -18.83 0.72 -23.73
CA ASP A 291 -19.23 -0.70 -23.65
C ASP A 291 -18.12 -1.65 -24.12
N LYS A 292 -16.86 -1.30 -23.78
CA LYS A 292 -15.65 -2.07 -24.11
C LYS A 292 -15.04 -2.71 -22.87
N ARG A 293 -14.30 -3.80 -23.10
CA ARG A 293 -13.41 -4.45 -22.12
C ARG A 293 -11.96 -4.07 -22.40
N GLY A 294 -11.12 -4.19 -21.39
CA GLY A 294 -9.67 -4.11 -21.57
C GLY A 294 -9.18 -5.19 -22.55
N GLN A 295 -8.12 -4.92 -23.31
CA GLN A 295 -7.63 -5.86 -24.33
C GLN A 295 -7.21 -7.21 -23.74
N LEU A 296 -6.67 -7.20 -22.52
CA LEU A 296 -6.22 -8.38 -21.78
C LEU A 296 -6.99 -8.52 -20.46
N GLU A 297 -8.27 -8.17 -20.48
CA GLU A 297 -9.18 -8.32 -19.34
C GLU A 297 -9.87 -9.69 -19.35
N PHE A 298 -9.87 -10.35 -18.20
CA PHE A 298 -10.47 -11.66 -17.99
C PHE A 298 -11.40 -11.61 -16.77
N PHE A 299 -12.60 -12.18 -16.90
CA PHE A 299 -13.55 -12.27 -15.79
C PHE A 299 -13.49 -13.64 -15.13
N GLU A 300 -13.69 -13.70 -13.81
CA GLU A 300 -13.71 -14.96 -13.06
C GLU A 300 -14.78 -15.92 -13.65
N ILE A 301 -15.89 -15.37 -14.14
CA ILE A 301 -16.99 -16.13 -14.74
C ILE A 301 -16.61 -16.79 -16.07
N ASP A 302 -15.62 -16.26 -16.80
CA ASP A 302 -15.11 -16.83 -18.05
C ASP A 302 -14.41 -18.18 -17.81
N PHE A 303 -14.11 -18.50 -16.55
CA PHE A 303 -13.47 -19.73 -16.09
C PHE A 303 -14.40 -20.59 -15.23
N ALA A 304 -15.71 -20.41 -15.33
CA ALA A 304 -16.67 -21.07 -14.44
C ALA A 304 -16.51 -22.59 -14.39
N ARG A 305 -16.13 -23.23 -15.50
CA ARG A 305 -15.88 -24.68 -15.56
C ARG A 305 -14.56 -25.04 -14.86
N GLU A 306 -13.50 -24.33 -15.18
CA GLU A 306 -12.14 -24.59 -14.68
C GLU A 306 -11.96 -24.26 -13.19
N LEU A 307 -12.80 -23.37 -12.66
CA LEU A 307 -12.84 -22.96 -11.25
C LEU A 307 -13.97 -23.63 -10.45
N ASN A 308 -14.72 -24.55 -11.08
CA ASN A 308 -15.88 -25.22 -10.48
C ASN A 308 -16.88 -24.25 -9.80
N LEU A 309 -17.17 -23.12 -10.47
CA LEU A 309 -18.11 -22.13 -9.95
C LEU A 309 -19.53 -22.73 -10.01
N ARG A 310 -20.14 -22.94 -8.84
CA ARG A 310 -21.57 -23.27 -8.78
C ARG A 310 -22.34 -22.08 -9.35
N ARG A 311 -23.02 -22.26 -10.50
CA ARG A 311 -24.06 -21.32 -10.93
C ARG A 311 -25.09 -21.24 -9.81
N ARG A 312 -25.11 -20.12 -9.07
CA ARG A 312 -26.27 -19.80 -8.23
C ARG A 312 -27.44 -19.59 -9.20
N LYS A 313 -28.44 -20.47 -9.10
CA LYS A 313 -29.76 -20.27 -9.73
C LYS A 313 -30.35 -18.96 -9.24
#